data_AF-A0A2P2I448-F1
#
_entry.id   AF-A0A2P2I448-F1
#
_cell.length_a   1.000
_cell.length_b   1.000
_cell.length_c   1.000
_cell.angle_alpha   90.00
_cell.angle_beta   90.00
_cell.angle_gamma   90.00
#
_symmetry.space_group_name_H-M   'P 1'
#
loop_
_entity.id
_entity.type
_entity.pdbx_description
1 polymer ?
#
loop_
_entity_poly.entity_id
_entity_poly.type
_entity_poly.pdbx_seq_one_letter_code
_entity_poly.pdbx_strand_id
1 'polypeptide(L)'
;QRLANTTKTVQEKVTFDIEDITKCSYPAESFDVIYSRDSILHIAEKEELFKSLRNILKPGGILFITDYCRGDQEHSPQFLEYVDSKGYDLRTVKEYGKVLESCGYHNVIAEDRTQNFISILAEELGRFEPTKDAFVKEFSLADYADIV
;
A
#
# COMPACT_ATOMS: atom_id res chain seq x y z
N GLN A 1 -6.46 -18.65 -6.09
CA GLN A 1 -7.82 -19.22 -6.26
C GLN A 1 -8.80 -18.30 -6.98
N ARG A 2 -8.86 -16.97 -6.73
CA ARG A 2 -9.88 -16.09 -7.37
C ARG A 2 -9.69 -15.91 -8.89
N LEU A 3 -8.48 -15.62 -9.39
CA LEU A 3 -8.24 -15.44 -10.83
C LEU A 3 -8.55 -16.71 -11.64
N ALA A 4 -8.21 -17.89 -11.11
CA ALA A 4 -8.50 -19.19 -11.72
C ALA A 4 -10.00 -19.45 -11.93
N ASN A 5 -10.86 -18.77 -11.16
CA ASN A 5 -12.31 -18.86 -11.25
C ASN A 5 -12.93 -17.78 -12.16
N THR A 6 -12.12 -16.95 -12.84
CA THR A 6 -12.59 -15.92 -13.79
C THR A 6 -12.63 -16.43 -15.23
N THR A 7 -13.19 -15.66 -16.16
CA THR A 7 -13.22 -16.02 -17.58
C THR A 7 -11.81 -16.04 -18.17
N LYS A 8 -11.57 -16.88 -19.18
CA LYS A 8 -10.27 -16.99 -19.87
C LYS A 8 -9.76 -15.63 -20.37
N THR A 9 -10.65 -14.78 -20.88
CA THR A 9 -10.33 -13.41 -21.32
C THR A 9 -9.77 -12.52 -20.21
N VAL A 10 -10.21 -12.69 -18.95
CA VAL A 10 -9.65 -11.95 -17.81
C VAL A 10 -8.30 -12.53 -17.42
N GLN A 11 -8.18 -13.86 -17.38
CA GLN A 11 -6.94 -14.53 -17.03
C GLN A 11 -5.78 -14.13 -17.95
N GLU A 12 -6.03 -14.03 -19.25
CA GLU A 12 -5.03 -13.62 -20.26
C GLU A 12 -4.63 -12.14 -20.16
N LYS A 13 -5.37 -11.32 -19.42
CA LYS A 13 -5.09 -9.89 -19.21
C LYS A 13 -4.29 -9.61 -17.93
N VAL A 14 -4.01 -10.63 -17.13
CA VAL A 14 -3.32 -10.49 -15.84
C VAL A 14 -2.02 -11.27 -15.88
N THR A 15 -0.92 -10.56 -15.71
CA THR A 15 0.42 -11.14 -15.56
C THR A 15 0.97 -10.81 -14.18
N PHE A 16 1.86 -11.66 -13.67
CA PHE A 16 2.52 -11.48 -12.39
C PHE A 16 4.02 -11.63 -12.58
N ASP A 17 4.76 -10.65 -12.08
CA ASP A 17 6.22 -10.66 -12.05
C ASP A 17 6.67 -10.67 -10.58
N ILE A 18 7.69 -11.46 -10.26
CA ILE A 18 8.31 -11.49 -8.94
C ILE A 18 9.59 -10.67 -9.03
N GLU A 19 9.47 -9.37 -8.77
CA GLU A 19 10.57 -8.42 -8.88
C GLU A 19 10.53 -7.35 -7.80
N ASP A 20 11.66 -6.69 -7.60
CA ASP A 20 11.78 -5.48 -6.79
C ASP A 20 11.52 -4.27 -7.69
N ILE A 21 10.40 -3.57 -7.46
CA ILE A 21 9.98 -2.43 -8.29
C ILE A 21 11.02 -1.30 -8.36
N THR A 22 11.92 -1.20 -7.37
CA THR A 22 13.01 -0.21 -7.38
C THR A 22 14.12 -0.55 -8.39
N LYS A 23 14.13 -1.80 -8.88
CA LYS A 23 15.12 -2.32 -9.84
C LYS A 23 14.51 -2.68 -11.20
N CYS A 24 13.17 -2.68 -11.32
CA CYS A 24 12.49 -3.00 -12.56
C CYS A 24 12.78 -1.99 -13.66
N SER A 25 12.92 -2.49 -14.89
CA SER A 25 13.12 -1.67 -16.09
C SER A 25 12.01 -1.94 -17.10
N TYR A 26 10.84 -1.37 -16.85
CA TYR A 26 9.77 -1.34 -17.85
C TYR A 26 10.05 -0.26 -18.91
N PRO A 27 9.56 -0.44 -20.16
CA PRO A 27 9.74 0.59 -21.18
C PRO A 27 9.06 1.90 -20.77
N ALA A 28 9.63 3.03 -21.17
CA ALA A 28 9.03 4.33 -20.94
C ALA A 28 7.62 4.40 -21.57
N GLU A 29 6.73 5.17 -20.96
CA GLU A 29 5.39 5.43 -21.48
C GLU A 29 4.56 4.16 -21.79
N SER A 30 4.69 3.12 -20.96
CA SER A 30 4.02 1.83 -21.17
C SER A 30 2.65 1.74 -20.49
N PHE A 31 2.47 2.40 -19.35
CA PHE A 31 1.28 2.22 -18.52
C PHE A 31 0.37 3.45 -18.55
N ASP A 32 -0.93 3.22 -18.74
CA ASP A 32 -1.97 4.25 -18.62
C ASP A 32 -2.24 4.57 -17.14
N VAL A 33 -2.19 3.56 -16.28
CA VAL A 33 -2.42 3.67 -14.84
C VAL A 33 -1.40 2.81 -14.10
N ILE A 34 -0.83 3.37 -13.04
CA ILE A 34 -0.09 2.62 -12.02
C ILE A 34 -0.89 2.69 -10.72
N TYR A 35 -1.14 1.53 -10.14
CA TYR A 35 -1.86 1.38 -8.89
C TYR A 35 -0.97 0.72 -7.85
N SER A 36 -0.89 1.33 -6.66
CA SER A 36 -0.29 0.71 -5.48
C SER A 36 -1.25 0.77 -4.31
N ARG A 37 -1.31 -0.32 -3.54
CA ARG A 37 -2.20 -0.45 -2.38
C ARG A 37 -1.40 -0.96 -1.20
N ASP A 38 -1.22 -0.10 -0.21
CA ASP A 38 -0.67 -0.40 1.11
C ASP A 38 0.69 -1.14 1.02
N SER A 39 1.59 -0.65 0.16
CA SER A 39 2.84 -1.35 -0.18
C SER A 39 4.09 -0.46 -0.22
N ILE A 40 3.98 0.83 -0.56
CA ILE A 40 5.14 1.71 -0.72
C ILE A 40 5.74 2.14 0.64
N LEU A 41 5.00 1.97 1.75
CA LEU A 41 5.52 2.11 3.11
C LEU A 41 6.80 1.29 3.38
N HIS A 42 7.06 0.23 2.61
CA HIS A 42 8.26 -0.60 2.74
C HIS A 42 9.50 -0.07 1.98
N ILE A 43 9.37 1.01 1.20
CA ILE A 43 10.44 1.54 0.35
C ILE A 43 10.86 2.90 0.90
N ALA A 44 12.14 3.05 1.28
CA ALA A 44 12.67 4.30 1.82
C ALA A 44 12.97 5.31 0.71
N GLU A 45 13.46 4.83 -0.44
CA GLU A 45 13.89 5.60 -1.62
C GLU A 45 12.69 6.07 -2.47
N LYS A 46 11.73 6.75 -1.83
CA LYS A 46 10.47 7.18 -2.46
C LYS A 46 10.68 8.12 -3.64
N GLU A 47 11.61 9.06 -3.56
CA GLU A 47 11.91 9.98 -4.67
C GLU A 47 12.35 9.22 -5.93
N GLU A 48 13.27 8.25 -5.79
CA GLU A 48 13.79 7.48 -6.92
C GLU A 48 12.72 6.55 -7.49
N LEU A 49 11.93 5.92 -6.62
CA LEU A 49 10.76 5.15 -7.01
C LEU A 49 9.79 5.99 -7.85
N PHE A 50 9.37 7.15 -7.36
CA PHE A 50 8.38 7.98 -8.05
C PHE A 50 8.91 8.55 -9.38
N LYS A 51 10.20 8.87 -9.48
CA LYS A 51 10.79 9.22 -10.79
C LYS A 51 10.75 8.06 -11.76
N SER A 52 11.05 6.84 -11.31
CA SER A 52 10.98 5.63 -12.12
C SER A 52 9.54 5.33 -12.58
N LEU A 53 8.58 5.37 -11.66
CA LEU A 53 7.15 5.18 -11.97
C LEU A 53 6.64 6.24 -12.95
N ARG A 54 7.10 7.49 -12.84
CA ARG A 54 6.76 8.55 -13.80
C ARG A 54 7.27 8.24 -15.20
N ASN A 55 8.49 7.73 -15.33
CA ASN A 55 9.08 7.41 -16.62
C ASN A 55 8.29 6.34 -17.38
N ILE A 56 7.74 5.36 -16.67
CA ILE A 56 7.00 4.24 -17.27
C ILE A 56 5.49 4.56 -17.45
N LEU A 57 5.00 5.67 -16.88
CA LEU A 57 3.67 6.21 -17.17
C LEU A 57 3.65 6.91 -18.53
N LYS A 58 2.56 6.72 -19.27
CA LYS A 58 2.27 7.49 -20.49
C LYS A 58 2.04 8.98 -20.17
N PRO A 59 2.23 9.88 -21.15
CA PRO A 59 1.77 11.26 -21.03
C PRO A 59 0.27 11.30 -20.71
N GLY A 60 -0.10 11.92 -19.58
CA GLY A 60 -1.48 11.96 -19.08
C GLY A 60 -1.92 10.72 -18.28
N GLY A 61 -1.03 9.76 -18.03
CA GLY A 61 -1.29 8.61 -17.18
C GLY A 61 -1.47 8.96 -15.71
N ILE A 62 -2.05 8.03 -14.94
CA ILE A 62 -2.44 8.24 -13.54
C ILE A 62 -1.63 7.34 -12.61
N LEU A 63 -1.06 7.92 -11.56
CA LEU A 63 -0.56 7.19 -10.40
C LEU A 63 -1.60 7.28 -9.29
N PHE A 64 -2.13 6.14 -8.83
CA PHE A 64 -3.06 6.07 -7.71
C PHE A 64 -2.47 5.19 -6.60
N ILE A 65 -2.37 5.74 -5.39
CA ILE A 65 -1.73 5.08 -4.25
C ILE A 65 -2.68 5.16 -3.04
N THR A 66 -2.85 4.05 -2.35
CA THR A 66 -3.19 4.04 -0.91
C THR A 66 -1.97 3.54 -0.15
N ASP A 67 -1.68 4.13 1.00
CA ASP A 67 -0.51 3.75 1.78
C ASP A 67 -0.69 4.11 3.25
N TYR A 68 0.10 3.50 4.13
CA TYR A 68 0.15 3.93 5.51
C TYR A 68 0.99 5.20 5.61
N CYS A 69 0.43 6.19 6.28
CA CYS A 69 1.10 7.43 6.63
C CYS A 69 1.09 7.58 8.15
N ARG A 70 1.99 8.42 8.67
CA ARG A 70 1.98 8.82 10.08
C ARG A 70 1.35 10.21 10.22
N GLY A 71 0.80 10.50 11.41
CA GLY A 71 0.32 11.84 11.71
C GLY A 71 1.44 12.86 11.95
N ASP A 72 1.10 14.15 11.91
CA ASP A 72 2.02 15.27 12.15
C ASP A 72 2.09 15.59 13.65
N GLN A 73 2.58 14.64 14.44
CA GLN A 73 2.75 14.76 15.88
C GLN A 73 3.97 13.96 16.39
N GLU A 74 4.35 14.17 17.65
CA GLU A 74 5.23 13.24 18.35
C GLU A 74 4.55 11.87 18.52
N HIS A 75 5.29 10.81 18.27
CA HIS A 75 4.78 9.44 18.35
C HIS A 75 5.21 8.75 19.64
N SER A 76 4.37 7.84 20.13
CA SER A 76 4.69 7.04 21.30
C SER A 76 5.86 6.08 21.03
N PRO A 77 6.62 5.68 22.06
CA PRO A 77 7.68 4.67 21.91
C PRO A 77 7.16 3.37 21.29
N GLN A 78 5.95 2.94 21.64
CA GLN A 78 5.33 1.73 21.09
C GLN A 78 5.08 1.83 19.59
N PHE A 79 4.65 3.00 19.10
CA PHE A 79 4.46 3.22 17.66
C PHE A 79 5.80 3.20 16.91
N LEU A 80 6.83 3.82 17.48
CA LEU A 80 8.16 3.85 16.87
C LEU A 80 8.78 2.45 16.80
N GLU A 81 8.65 1.66 17.87
CA GLU A 81 9.08 0.26 17.90
C GLU A 81 8.31 -0.59 16.88
N TYR A 82 6.99 -0.38 16.76
CA TYR A 82 6.18 -1.05 15.73
C TYR A 82 6.69 -0.71 14.32
N VAL A 83 6.89 0.57 14.00
CA VAL A 83 7.39 1.03 12.69
C VAL A 83 8.75 0.43 12.37
N ASP A 84 9.67 0.44 13.33
CA ASP A 84 11.02 -0.13 13.19
C ASP A 84 10.97 -1.65 12.97
N SER A 85 10.19 -2.37 13.78
CA SER A 85 10.05 -3.83 13.67
C SER A 85 9.51 -4.30 12.31
N LYS A 86 8.74 -3.45 11.63
CA LYS A 86 8.18 -3.73 10.30
C LYS A 86 9.04 -3.19 9.15
N GLY A 87 10.07 -2.40 9.45
CA GLY A 87 10.90 -1.73 8.45
C GLY A 87 10.11 -0.72 7.62
N TYR A 88 9.14 -0.03 8.22
CA TYR A 88 8.34 0.97 7.51
C TYR A 88 9.06 2.34 7.42
N ASP A 89 9.03 2.95 6.23
CA ASP A 89 9.32 4.37 6.03
C ASP A 89 7.99 5.12 5.87
N LEU A 90 7.48 5.66 6.99
CA LEU A 90 6.22 6.40 7.01
C LEU A 90 6.46 7.91 6.84
N ARG A 91 5.67 8.52 5.95
CA ARG A 91 5.60 9.97 5.76
C ARG A 91 4.27 10.49 6.27
N THR A 92 4.20 11.79 6.57
CA THR A 92 2.89 12.45 6.68
C THR A 92 2.26 12.54 5.29
N VAL A 93 0.93 12.59 5.21
CA VAL A 93 0.21 12.76 3.93
C VAL A 93 0.73 13.98 3.15
N LYS A 94 1.03 15.07 3.86
CA LYS A 94 1.56 16.31 3.29
C LYS A 94 2.98 16.14 2.73
N GLU A 95 3.87 15.47 3.45
CA GLU A 95 5.22 15.17 2.96
C GLU A 95 5.15 14.26 1.74
N TYR A 96 4.32 13.22 1.78
CA TYR A 96 4.13 12.28 0.67
C TYR A 96 3.71 13.00 -0.62
N GLY A 97 2.71 13.88 -0.53
CA GLY A 97 2.27 14.71 -1.66
C GLY A 97 3.39 15.59 -2.22
N LYS A 98 4.17 16.23 -1.34
CA LYS A 98 5.31 17.07 -1.76
C LYS A 98 6.41 16.27 -2.47
N VAL A 99 6.68 15.03 -2.04
CA VAL A 99 7.65 14.17 -2.72
C VAL A 99 7.18 13.90 -4.14
N LEU A 100 5.90 13.57 -4.34
CA LEU A 100 5.32 13.39 -5.69
C LEU A 100 5.45 14.66 -6.54
N GLU A 101 5.08 15.83 -6.01
CA GLU A 101 5.23 17.12 -6.71
C GLU A 101 6.69 17.37 -7.13
N SER A 102 7.65 17.11 -6.22
CA SER A 102 9.08 17.28 -6.50
C SER A 102 9.61 16.31 -7.57
N CYS A 103 8.95 15.17 -7.76
CA CYS A 103 9.25 14.20 -8.82
C CYS A 103 8.58 14.56 -10.16
N GLY A 104 7.93 15.73 -10.24
CA GLY A 104 7.33 16.26 -11.46
C GLY A 104 5.88 15.84 -11.70
N TYR A 105 5.24 15.14 -10.76
CA TYR A 105 3.80 14.85 -10.87
C TYR A 105 3.00 16.16 -10.79
N HIS A 106 1.90 16.20 -11.55
CA HIS A 106 1.00 17.35 -11.61
C HIS A 106 -0.37 16.94 -11.08
N ASN A 107 -1.15 17.90 -10.59
CA ASN A 107 -2.48 17.67 -10.01
C ASN A 107 -2.44 16.66 -8.84
N VAL A 108 -1.42 16.77 -7.98
CA VAL A 108 -1.27 15.86 -6.83
C VAL A 108 -2.39 16.12 -5.83
N ILE A 109 -3.14 15.07 -5.51
CA ILE A 109 -4.18 15.07 -4.49
C ILE A 109 -3.73 14.13 -3.39
N ALA A 110 -3.41 14.70 -2.22
CA ALA A 110 -3.02 13.95 -1.03
C ALA A 110 -4.10 14.11 0.05
N GLU A 111 -4.82 13.04 0.34
CA GLU A 111 -5.97 13.05 1.25
C GLU A 111 -5.71 12.17 2.47
N ASP A 112 -6.01 12.70 3.66
CA ASP A 112 -6.07 11.91 4.88
C ASP A 112 -7.39 11.11 4.92
N ARG A 113 -7.27 9.78 4.87
CA ARG A 113 -8.40 8.84 4.96
C ARG A 113 -8.43 8.06 6.27
N THR A 114 -7.68 8.51 7.29
CA THR A 114 -7.55 7.85 8.61
C THR A 114 -8.91 7.57 9.24
N GLN A 115 -9.87 8.50 9.17
CA GLN A 115 -11.19 8.27 9.77
C GLN A 115 -11.96 7.12 9.10
N ASN A 116 -11.82 6.99 7.77
CA ASN A 116 -12.41 5.87 7.05
C ASN A 116 -11.68 4.57 7.38
N PHE A 117 -10.36 4.61 7.51
CA PHE A 117 -9.57 3.45 7.90
C PHE A 117 -9.92 2.96 9.32
N ILE A 118 -10.10 3.86 10.28
CA ILE A 118 -10.59 3.53 11.64
C ILE A 118 -11.95 2.82 11.58
N SER A 119 -12.89 3.30 10.76
CA SER A 119 -14.19 2.65 10.60
C SER A 119 -14.06 1.24 10.01
N ILE A 120 -13.19 1.05 9.02
CA ILE A 120 -12.91 -0.26 8.44
C ILE A 120 -12.32 -1.20 9.50
N LEU A 121 -11.30 -0.76 10.25
CA LEU A 121 -10.67 -1.57 11.30
C LEU A 121 -11.67 -1.99 12.38
N ALA A 122 -12.57 -1.09 12.80
CA ALA A 122 -13.61 -1.41 13.76
C ALA A 122 -14.62 -2.45 13.21
N GLU A 123 -15.01 -2.32 11.93
CA GLU A 123 -15.90 -3.30 11.28
C GLU A 123 -15.22 -4.66 11.11
N GLU A 124 -13.96 -4.67 10.66
CA GLU A 124 -13.17 -5.88 10.46
C GLU A 124 -12.95 -6.61 11.78
N LEU A 125 -12.59 -5.89 12.85
CA LEU A 125 -12.43 -6.46 14.19
C LEU A 125 -13.77 -7.04 14.70
N GLY A 126 -14.87 -6.28 14.60
CA GLY A 126 -16.18 -6.75 15.05
C GLY A 126 -16.71 -7.96 14.26
N ARG A 127 -16.29 -8.11 13.00
CA ARG A 127 -16.57 -9.32 12.19
C ARG A 127 -15.63 -10.48 12.51
N PHE A 128 -14.40 -10.19 12.92
CA PHE A 128 -13.37 -11.19 13.18
C PHE A 128 -13.51 -11.81 14.58
N GLU A 129 -13.75 -11.01 15.62
CA GLU A 129 -13.83 -11.48 17.01
C GLU A 129 -14.78 -12.68 17.22
N PRO A 130 -16.01 -12.70 16.65
CA PRO A 130 -16.94 -13.82 16.79
C PRO A 130 -16.46 -15.11 16.13
N THR A 131 -15.44 -15.04 15.27
CA THR A 131 -14.89 -16.20 14.54
C THR A 131 -13.81 -16.95 15.31
N LYS A 132 -13.48 -16.52 16.55
CA LYS A 132 -12.39 -17.06 17.38
C LYS A 132 -12.28 -18.58 17.36
N ASP A 133 -13.36 -19.31 17.68
CA ASP A 133 -13.32 -20.76 17.79
C ASP A 133 -12.98 -21.44 16.45
N ALA A 134 -13.51 -20.91 15.34
CA ALA A 134 -13.22 -21.40 14.00
C ALA A 134 -11.77 -21.07 13.60
N PHE A 135 -11.33 -19.83 13.87
CA PHE A 135 -9.99 -19.37 13.55
C PHE A 135 -8.91 -20.14 14.32
N VAL A 136 -9.07 -20.30 15.65
CA VAL A 136 -8.10 -21.05 16.48
C VAL A 136 -8.03 -22.52 16.09
N LYS A 137 -9.12 -23.10 15.60
CA LYS A 137 -9.14 -24.48 15.08
C LYS A 137 -8.32 -24.62 13.79
N GLU A 138 -8.28 -23.60 12.95
CA GLU A 138 -7.54 -23.61 11.67
C GLU A 138 -6.08 -23.14 11.83
N PHE A 139 -5.85 -22.16 12.70
CA PHE A 139 -4.56 -21.52 12.96
C PHE A 139 -4.11 -21.82 14.40
N SER A 140 -4.07 -20.82 15.28
CA SER A 140 -3.74 -21.00 16.69
C SER A 140 -4.33 -19.89 17.57
N LEU A 141 -4.26 -20.07 18.88
CA LEU A 141 -4.61 -19.02 19.84
C LEU A 141 -3.62 -17.86 19.84
N ALA A 142 -2.35 -18.11 19.53
CA ALA A 142 -1.33 -17.07 19.42
C ALA A 142 -1.60 -16.17 18.22
N ASP A 143 -1.88 -16.76 17.04
CA ASP A 143 -2.22 -15.98 15.83
C ASP A 143 -3.48 -15.11 16.03
N TYR A 144 -4.46 -15.60 16.80
CA TYR A 144 -5.65 -14.81 17.15
C TYR A 144 -5.30 -13.61 18.03
N ALA A 145 -4.42 -13.81 19.03
CA ALA A 145 -3.98 -12.76 19.94
C ALA A 145 -3.07 -11.72 19.27
N ASP A 146 -2.41 -12.08 18.16
CA ASP A 146 -1.66 -11.11 17.36
C ASP A 146 -2.58 -10.19 16.52
N ILE A 147 -3.84 -10.57 16.32
CA ILE A 147 -4.84 -9.80 15.55
C ILE A 147 -5.71 -8.93 16.48
N VAL A 148 -6.02 -9.39 17.70
CA VAL A 148 -6.93 -8.75 18.68
C VAL A 148 -6.18 -8.30 19.92
#